data_AF-A0A8J2RN99-F1
#
_entry.id   AF-A0A8J2RN99-F1
#
_cell.length_a   1.000
_cell.length_b   1.000
_cell.length_c   1.000
_cell.angle_alpha   90.00
_cell.angle_beta   90.00
_cell.angle_gamma   90.00
#
_symmetry.space_group_name_H-M   'P 1'
#
loop_
_entity.id
_entity.type
_entity.pdbx_description
1 polymer ?
#
loop_
_entity_poly.entity_id
_entity_poly.type
_entity_poly.pdbx_seq_one_letter_code
_entity_poly.pdbx_strand_id
1 'polypeptide(L)' 'MAGHGITPAQEVERLLGEEFKSTGAALNPGYANWADGEPNDKGSEDCLGTDWLTNGRPGWNDFTCGNGYDAICEAHP' A
#
# COMPACT_ATOMS: atom_id res chain seq x y z
N MET A 1 -8.66 15.69 16.63
CA MET A 1 -9.05 14.44 15.94
C MET A 1 -9.53 14.81 14.55
N ALA A 2 -8.63 15.24 13.66
CA ALA A 2 -9.01 15.53 12.29
C ALA A 2 -8.97 14.20 11.55
N GLY A 3 -10.12 13.66 11.17
CA GLY A 3 -10.16 12.62 10.16
C GLY A 3 -9.65 13.25 8.88
N HIS A 4 -8.48 12.81 8.40
CA HIS A 4 -8.06 13.11 7.05
C HIS A 4 -8.93 12.26 6.11
N GLY A 5 -10.14 12.75 5.86
CA GLY A 5 -10.96 12.27 4.76
C GLY A 5 -10.17 12.50 3.48
N ILE A 6 -9.87 11.42 2.78
CA ILE A 6 -9.20 11.45 1.48
C ILE A 6 -10.00 12.41 0.60
N THR A 7 -9.32 13.46 0.13
CA THR A 7 -9.96 14.43 -0.74
C THR A 7 -10.28 13.78 -2.09
N PRO A 8 -11.28 14.27 -2.84
CA PRO A 8 -11.54 13.78 -4.20
C PRO A 8 -10.33 13.85 -5.13
N ALA A 9 -9.34 14.71 -4.85
CA ALA A 9 -8.09 14.76 -5.59
C ALA A 9 -7.17 13.57 -5.27
N GLN A 10 -7.04 13.20 -3.99
CA GLN A 10 -6.30 12.03 -3.55
C GLN A 10 -6.98 10.72 -4.00
N GLU A 11 -8.31 10.68 -4.07
CA GLU A 11 -9.08 9.56 -4.65
C GLU A 11 -8.72 9.30 -6.13
N VAL A 12 -8.48 10.37 -6.90
CA VAL A 12 -8.11 10.29 -8.33
C VAL A 12 -6.65 9.89 -8.49
N GLU A 13 -5.72 10.39 -7.66
CA GLU A 13 -4.31 9.99 -7.69
C GLU A 13 -4.10 8.53 -7.26
N ARG A 14 -4.89 8.05 -6.29
CA ARG A 14 -4.94 6.64 -5.87
C ARG A 14 -5.41 5.71 -7.00
N LEU A 15 -6.34 6.17 -7.85
CA LEU A 15 -6.82 5.42 -9.03
C LEU A 15 -5.82 5.44 -10.21
N LEU A 16 -4.88 6.39 -10.22
CA LEU A 16 -3.87 6.54 -11.27
C LEU A 16 -2.50 5.94 -10.90
N GLY A 17 -2.31 5.48 -9.65
CA GLY A 17 -1.10 4.79 -9.22
C GLY A 17 0.09 5.72 -8.92
N GLU A 18 -0.17 7.00 -8.63
CA GLU A 18 0.90 7.99 -8.43
C GLU A 18 1.38 8.12 -6.97
N GLU A 19 0.69 7.51 -6.01
CA GLU A 19 0.97 7.60 -4.56
C GLU A 19 2.00 6.57 -4.07
N PHE A 20 1.95 5.33 -4.56
CA PHE A 20 2.91 4.28 -4.18
C PHE A 20 4.08 4.21 -5.16
N LYS A 21 5.29 4.01 -4.63
CA LYS A 21 6.53 3.90 -5.41
C LYS A 21 7.34 2.71 -4.92
N SER A 22 7.93 1.96 -5.85
CA SER A 22 8.93 0.95 -5.52
C SER A 22 10.34 1.49 -5.71
N THR A 23 11.28 1.01 -4.90
CA THR A 23 12.70 1.31 -5.06
C THR A 23 13.31 0.37 -6.10
N GLY A 24 13.71 0.91 -7.25
CA GLY A 24 14.44 0.15 -8.26
C GLY A 24 13.60 -0.73 -9.18
N ALA A 25 12.27 -0.78 -9.01
CA ALA A 25 11.35 -1.46 -9.90
C ALA A 25 10.19 -0.55 -10.31
N ALA A 26 9.73 -0.68 -11.57
CA ALA A 26 8.52 0.00 -12.03
C ALA A 26 7.29 -0.75 -11.51
N LEU A 27 6.32 -0.02 -10.95
CA LEU A 27 5.01 -0.59 -10.64
C LEU A 27 4.23 -0.85 -11.93
N ASN A 28 3.46 -1.93 -11.98
CA ASN A 28 2.57 -2.20 -13.09
C ASN A 28 1.30 -1.33 -12.97
N PRO A 29 1.05 -0.37 -13.88
CA PRO A 29 -0.08 0.54 -13.77
C PRO A 29 -1.42 -0.21 -13.73
N GLY A 30 -2.29 0.16 -12.79
CA GLY A 30 -3.62 -0.43 -12.65
C GLY A 30 -3.67 -1.81 -11.99
N TYR A 31 -2.52 -2.40 -11.62
CA TYR A 31 -2.49 -3.60 -10.79
C TYR A 31 -2.40 -3.22 -9.31
N ALA A 32 -3.34 -3.74 -8.51
CA ALA A 32 -3.27 -3.68 -7.06
C ALA A 32 -3.88 -4.94 -6.45
N ASN A 33 -3.38 -5.36 -5.29
CA ASN A 33 -3.89 -6.51 -4.54
C ASN A 33 -4.10 -6.15 -3.06
N TRP A 34 -4.63 -4.96 -2.79
CA TRP A 34 -5.00 -4.52 -1.45
C TRP A 34 -5.99 -5.48 -0.79
N ALA A 35 -5.80 -5.71 0.50
CA ALA A 35 -6.75 -6.43 1.31
C ALA A 35 -8.05 -5.63 1.47
N ASP A 36 -9.11 -6.30 1.95
CA ASP A 36 -10.40 -5.65 2.14
C ASP A 36 -10.28 -4.46 3.12
N GLY A 37 -10.48 -3.24 2.61
CA GLY A 37 -10.43 -2.02 3.40
C GLY A 37 -9.08 -1.28 3.38
N GLU A 38 -8.09 -1.79 2.64
CA GLU A 38 -6.77 -1.16 2.48
C GLU A 38 -6.61 -0.48 1.10
N PRO A 39 -5.71 0.50 0.96
CA PRO A 39 -4.92 1.13 2.03
C PRO A 39 -5.78 2.10 2.87
N ASN A 40 -5.51 2.19 4.17
CA ASN A 40 -6.35 2.97 5.10
C ASN A 40 -5.62 4.05 5.92
N ASP A 41 -4.29 4.11 5.84
CA ASP A 41 -3.40 5.02 6.55
C ASP A 41 -3.74 5.17 8.05
N LYS A 42 -3.86 4.05 8.78
CA LYS A 42 -4.16 4.07 10.22
C LYS A 42 -2.94 4.44 11.05
N GLY A 43 -2.68 5.75 11.07
CA GLY A 43 -1.64 6.32 11.91
C GLY A 43 -0.29 6.37 11.23
N SER A 44 -0.26 6.89 9.99
CA SER A 44 0.96 7.08 9.19
C SER A 44 1.56 5.75 8.76
N GLU A 45 0.78 5.01 7.99
CA GLU A 45 1.12 3.69 7.47
C GLU A 45 1.58 3.73 6.01
N ASP A 46 2.66 4.45 5.72
CA ASP A 46 3.05 4.77 4.34
C ASP A 46 3.89 3.68 3.61
N CYS A 47 3.95 2.44 4.11
CA CYS A 47 4.78 1.36 3.53
C CYS A 47 3.98 0.11 3.18
N LEU A 48 4.09 -0.38 1.95
CA LEU A 48 3.39 -1.59 1.52
C LEU A 48 3.98 -2.87 2.15
N GLY A 49 3.12 -3.70 2.74
CA GLY A 49 3.41 -5.08 3.10
C GLY A 49 2.38 -6.04 2.51
N THR A 50 2.75 -7.32 2.42
CA THR A 50 1.89 -8.39 1.88
C THR A 50 1.46 -9.37 2.99
N ASP A 51 0.69 -10.40 2.61
CA ASP A 51 0.13 -11.42 3.49
C ASP A 51 -0.77 -10.91 4.64
N TRP A 52 -1.36 -9.72 4.49
CA TRP A 52 -2.38 -9.26 5.40
C TRP A 52 -3.69 -10.04 5.19
N LEU A 53 -4.14 -10.74 6.23
CA LEU A 53 -5.29 -11.64 6.15
C LEU A 53 -6.58 -10.94 6.56
N THR A 54 -7.42 -10.62 5.58
CA THR A 54 -8.80 -10.16 5.80
C THR A 54 -9.78 -11.24 5.35
N ASN A 55 -10.68 -11.67 6.24
CA ASN A 55 -11.70 -12.69 5.93
C ASN A 55 -11.12 -14.00 5.34
N GLY A 56 -9.89 -14.38 5.74
CA GLY A 56 -9.21 -15.57 5.25
C GLY A 56 -8.61 -15.45 3.85
N ARG A 57 -8.52 -14.24 3.29
CA ARG A 57 -7.85 -13.95 2.01
C ARG A 57 -6.62 -13.05 2.25
N PRO A 58 -5.44 -13.41 1.73
CA PRO A 58 -4.27 -12.56 1.82
C PRO A 58 -4.36 -11.40 0.82
N GLY A 59 -3.93 -10.23 1.25
CA GLY A 59 -3.80 -9.03 0.42
C GLY A 59 -2.68 -8.13 0.93
N TRP A 60 -2.59 -6.94 0.37
CA TRP A 60 -1.65 -5.92 0.82
C TRP A 60 -2.26 -5.06 1.92
N ASN A 61 -1.39 -4.57 2.79
CA ASN A 61 -1.69 -3.56 3.79
C ASN A 61 -0.65 -2.45 3.67
N ASP A 62 -1.07 -1.22 3.90
CA ASP A 62 -0.19 -0.10 4.13
C ASP A 62 0.16 -0.12 5.64
N PHE A 63 1.43 -0.29 5.95
CA PHE A 63 1.97 -0.48 7.29
C PHE A 63 2.86 0.70 7.69
N THR A 64 2.99 0.94 8.99
CA THR A 64 3.97 1.90 9.52
C THR A 64 5.40 1.53 9.10
N CYS A 65 6.06 2.40 8.34
CA CYS A 65 7.42 2.18 7.83
C CYS A 65 8.50 1.96 8.90
N GLY A 66 8.28 2.44 10.14
CA GLY A 66 9.26 2.39 11.22
C GLY A 66 9.40 1.03 11.90
N ASN A 67 8.53 0.07 11.59
CA ASN A 67 8.54 -1.26 12.19
C ASN A 67 9.52 -2.20 11.46
N GLY A 68 9.96 -3.25 12.16
CA GLY A 68 10.75 -4.33 11.55
C GLY A 68 9.84 -5.35 10.87
N TYR A 69 10.09 -5.61 9.59
CA TYR A 69 9.37 -6.61 8.79
C TYR A 69 10.34 -7.55 8.06
N ASP A 70 9.85 -8.74 7.71
CA ASP A 70 10.51 -9.58 6.74
C ASP A 70 10.42 -8.95 5.34
N ALA A 71 11.44 -9.16 4.50
CA ALA A 71 11.54 -8.52 3.19
C ALA A 71 11.57 -9.53 2.05
N ILE A 72 10.90 -9.19 0.95
CA ILE A 72 11.00 -9.89 -0.34
C ILE A 72 11.95 -9.09 -1.22
N CYS A 73 12.96 -9.74 -1.78
CA CYS A 73 13.93 -9.13 -2.69
C CYS A 73 13.70 -9.59 -4.12
N GLU A 74 13.89 -8.69 -5.09
CA GLU A 74 13.92 -9.02 -6.51
C GLU A 74 15.38 -9.04 -7.00
N ALA A 75 15.79 -10.15 -7.64
CA ALA A 75 17.09 -10.25 -8.28
C ALA A 75 16.98 -9.86 -9.76
N HIS A 76 17.79 -8.88 -10.17
CA HIS A 76 17.92 -8.50 -11.57
C HIS A 76 19.02 -9.36 -12.25
N PRO A 77 18.80 -9.83 -13.49
CA PRO A 77 19.82 -10.55 -14.26
C PRO A 77 21.11 -9.76 -14.51
#